data_AF-A0AAV5FZT0-F1
#
_entry.id   AF-A0AAV5FZT0-F1
#
_cell.length_a   1.000
_cell.length_b   1.000
_cell.length_c   1.000
_cell.angle_alpha   90.00
_cell.angle_beta   90.00
_cell.angle_gamma   90.00
#
_symmetry.space_group_name_H-M   'P 1'
#
loop_
_entity.id
_entity.type
_entity.pdbx_description
1 polymer ?
#
loop_
_entity_poly.entity_id
_entity_poly.type
_entity_poly.pdbx_seq_one_letter_code
_entity_poly.pdbx_strand_id
1 'polypeptide(L)'
;MTPTNDEIDGIKAYIPSLRIARWPKGFKPVPIKKYDGQTNPREWLQLYSTAIGSAGGDSYIMANYLPICLDPAVRIWLTSLPKESITSLGDLNRKLTESFQATCNRPGNHFDLTRIKQKTDKPLRDYIKQFCAKKTETPNVPDQQIIADFQGAIRSDDLVREIGRRNHDLKLTAQECFEITDKFVSGESVLDDIRGKGKEKRSDKPESSKKDKKRKPDNVDLQLL
;
A
#
# COMPACT_ATOMS: atom_id res chain seq x y z
N MET A 1 43.87 -46.23 -8.82
CA MET A 1 43.01 -45.35 -8.01
C MET A 1 41.72 -45.12 -8.78
N THR A 2 40.66 -45.79 -8.37
CA THR A 2 39.29 -45.49 -8.83
C THR A 2 38.82 -44.21 -8.15
N PRO A 3 38.18 -43.25 -8.85
CA PRO A 3 37.67 -42.05 -8.19
C PRO A 3 36.59 -42.47 -7.19
N THR A 4 36.79 -42.16 -5.91
CA THR A 4 35.78 -42.36 -4.87
C THR A 4 34.62 -41.39 -5.13
N ASN A 5 33.43 -41.96 -5.16
CA ASN A 5 32.14 -41.34 -5.48
C ASN A 5 31.66 -40.29 -4.44
N ASP A 6 32.57 -39.70 -3.65
CA ASP A 6 32.31 -38.88 -2.45
C ASP A 6 32.32 -37.36 -2.72
N GLU A 7 32.59 -36.92 -3.95
CA GLU A 7 32.62 -35.50 -4.34
C GLU A 7 31.47 -35.11 -5.27
N ILE A 8 30.23 -35.54 -4.97
CA ILE A 8 29.09 -34.77 -5.50
C ILE A 8 29.01 -33.49 -4.66
N ASP A 9 29.59 -32.43 -5.20
CA ASP A 9 29.74 -31.05 -4.68
C ASP A 9 28.37 -30.37 -4.47
N GLY A 10 27.55 -30.97 -3.59
CA GLY A 10 26.25 -30.46 -3.18
C GLY A 10 26.36 -29.57 -1.94
N ILE A 11 25.23 -29.00 -1.52
CA ILE A 11 25.21 -28.16 -0.32
C ILE A 11 25.61 -28.98 0.91
N LYS A 12 26.75 -28.60 1.51
CA LYS A 12 27.31 -29.26 2.69
C LYS A 12 26.34 -29.32 3.86
N ALA A 13 25.45 -28.32 3.98
CA ALA A 13 24.43 -28.28 5.01
C ALA A 13 23.36 -29.37 4.86
N TYR A 14 23.19 -29.98 3.68
CA TYR A 14 22.21 -31.06 3.45
C TYR A 14 22.79 -32.39 3.89
N ILE A 15 21.97 -33.25 4.50
CA ILE A 15 22.32 -34.66 4.68
C ILE A 15 22.50 -35.34 3.30
N PRO A 16 23.32 -36.40 3.19
CA PRO A 16 23.60 -37.04 1.90
C PRO A 16 22.33 -37.49 1.15
N SER A 17 21.34 -38.05 1.85
CA SER A 17 20.08 -38.50 1.22
C SER A 17 19.27 -37.36 0.63
N LEU A 18 19.30 -36.17 1.24
CA LEU A 18 18.58 -34.99 0.74
C LEU A 18 19.21 -34.45 -0.55
N ARG A 19 20.50 -34.70 -0.81
CA ARG A 19 21.21 -34.28 -2.04
C ARG A 19 20.82 -35.12 -3.27
N ILE A 20 20.14 -36.25 -3.07
CA ILE A 20 19.81 -37.20 -4.14
C ILE A 20 18.46 -36.80 -4.76
N ALA A 21 18.46 -35.81 -5.67
CA ALA A 21 17.27 -35.41 -6.43
C ALA A 21 17.15 -36.20 -7.75
N ARG A 22 15.94 -36.69 -8.05
CA ARG A 22 15.62 -37.36 -9.32
C ARG A 22 14.85 -36.41 -10.25
N TRP A 23 15.58 -35.66 -11.06
CA TRP A 23 15.00 -34.63 -11.94
C TRP A 23 14.02 -35.22 -12.99
N PRO A 24 12.78 -34.70 -13.09
CA PRO A 24 11.83 -35.09 -14.12
C PRO A 24 12.35 -34.77 -15.52
N LYS A 25 11.98 -35.58 -16.51
CA LYS A 25 12.28 -35.27 -17.91
C LYS A 25 11.59 -33.96 -18.29
N GLY A 26 12.34 -33.02 -18.86
CA GLY A 26 11.82 -31.72 -19.27
C GLY A 26 11.51 -30.77 -18.12
N PHE A 27 12.07 -31.01 -16.92
CA PHE A 27 11.89 -30.13 -15.76
C PHE A 27 12.23 -28.68 -16.08
N LYS A 28 11.20 -27.84 -16.15
CA LYS A 28 11.27 -26.40 -16.43
C LYS A 28 10.25 -25.67 -15.57
N PRO A 29 10.62 -25.29 -14.33
CA PRO A 29 9.75 -24.51 -13.47
C PRO A 29 9.40 -23.15 -14.08
N VAL A 30 8.22 -22.64 -13.70
CA VAL A 30 7.84 -21.26 -14.00
C VAL A 30 8.88 -20.31 -13.40
N PRO A 31 9.36 -19.29 -14.14
CA PRO A 31 10.27 -18.30 -13.59
C PRO A 31 9.64 -17.57 -12.41
N ILE A 32 10.34 -17.57 -11.28
CA ILE A 32 9.97 -16.78 -10.10
C ILE A 32 11.09 -15.79 -9.77
N LYS A 33 10.74 -14.68 -9.11
CA LYS A 33 11.73 -13.74 -8.58
C LYS A 33 12.61 -14.48 -7.55
N LYS A 34 13.93 -14.27 -7.63
CA LYS A 34 14.86 -14.80 -6.63
C LYS A 34 14.56 -14.23 -5.25
N TYR A 35 14.80 -15.04 -4.22
CA TYR A 35 14.65 -14.60 -2.84
C TYR A 35 15.80 -13.68 -2.45
N ASP A 36 15.45 -12.44 -2.13
CA ASP A 36 16.38 -11.35 -1.77
C ASP A 36 16.66 -11.26 -0.27
N GLY A 37 16.02 -12.11 0.55
CA GLY A 37 16.14 -12.07 2.02
C GLY A 37 15.34 -10.94 2.69
N GLN A 38 14.62 -10.13 1.90
CA GLN A 38 13.80 -9.02 2.37
C GLN A 38 12.30 -9.29 2.19
N THR A 39 11.93 -10.11 1.21
CA THR A 39 10.55 -10.54 0.99
C THR A 39 10.08 -11.47 2.12
N ASN A 40 8.77 -11.53 2.39
CA ASN A 40 8.20 -12.46 3.37
C ASN A 40 8.58 -13.91 3.01
N PRO A 41 9.38 -14.60 3.85
CA PRO A 41 9.88 -15.92 3.53
C PRO A 41 8.75 -16.94 3.34
N ARG A 42 7.63 -16.81 4.07
CA ARG A 42 6.51 -17.76 3.98
C ARG A 42 5.76 -17.62 2.66
N GLU A 43 5.45 -16.40 2.26
CA GLU A 43 4.78 -16.10 0.97
C GLU A 43 5.66 -16.51 -0.21
N TRP A 44 6.95 -16.18 -0.14
CA TRP A 44 7.89 -16.57 -1.19
C TRP A 44 8.04 -18.09 -1.30
N LEU A 45 8.14 -18.81 -0.16
CA LEU A 45 8.20 -20.27 -0.15
C LEU A 45 6.94 -20.95 -0.68
N GLN A 46 5.76 -20.33 -0.51
CA GLN A 46 4.52 -20.82 -1.12
C GLN A 46 4.59 -20.74 -2.65
N LEU A 47 4.94 -19.56 -3.20
CA LEU A 47 5.11 -19.38 -4.64
C LEU A 47 6.18 -20.31 -5.22
N TYR A 48 7.29 -20.45 -4.51
CA TYR A 48 8.36 -21.38 -4.84
C TYR A 48 7.86 -22.82 -4.93
N SER A 49 7.18 -23.31 -3.89
CA SER A 49 6.67 -24.68 -3.83
C SER A 49 5.66 -24.95 -4.96
N THR A 50 4.79 -23.99 -5.26
CA THR A 50 3.85 -24.08 -6.39
C THR A 50 4.58 -24.14 -7.74
N ALA A 51 5.58 -23.28 -7.97
CA ALA A 51 6.32 -23.25 -9.22
C ALA A 51 7.09 -24.56 -9.47
N ILE A 52 7.79 -25.08 -8.45
CA ILE A 52 8.52 -26.34 -8.56
C ILE A 52 7.58 -27.54 -8.66
N GLY A 53 6.52 -27.56 -7.85
CA GLY A 53 5.51 -28.63 -7.88
C GLY A 53 4.80 -28.73 -9.23
N SER A 54 4.49 -27.59 -9.86
CA SER A 54 3.87 -27.56 -11.19
C SER A 54 4.74 -28.16 -12.31
N ALA A 55 6.08 -28.17 -12.12
CA ALA A 55 7.02 -28.82 -13.02
C ALA A 55 7.29 -30.29 -12.68
N GLY A 56 6.51 -30.88 -11.76
CA GLY A 56 6.68 -32.26 -11.29
C GLY A 56 7.77 -32.43 -10.24
N GLY A 57 8.18 -31.36 -9.57
CA GLY A 57 9.19 -31.42 -8.51
C GLY A 57 8.63 -31.93 -7.17
N ASP A 58 9.35 -32.84 -6.54
CA ASP A 58 9.11 -33.33 -5.18
C ASP A 58 9.92 -32.54 -4.14
N SER A 59 9.87 -32.97 -2.88
CA SER A 59 10.57 -32.29 -1.78
C SER A 59 12.09 -32.31 -1.92
N TYR A 60 12.66 -33.35 -2.53
CA TYR A 60 14.11 -33.45 -2.79
C TYR A 60 14.53 -32.47 -3.89
N ILE A 61 13.76 -32.41 -4.97
CA ILE A 61 13.95 -31.44 -6.06
C ILE A 61 13.81 -30.02 -5.53
N MET A 62 12.79 -29.75 -4.70
CA MET A 62 12.63 -28.45 -4.05
C MET A 62 13.82 -28.09 -3.16
N ALA A 63 14.40 -29.02 -2.42
CA ALA A 63 15.60 -28.72 -1.64
C ALA A 63 16.79 -28.38 -2.56
N ASN A 64 17.02 -29.19 -3.59
CA ASN A 64 18.20 -29.05 -4.46
C ASN A 64 18.09 -27.92 -5.48
N TYR A 65 16.89 -27.48 -5.85
CA TYR A 65 16.66 -26.37 -6.77
C TYR A 65 16.67 -24.99 -6.07
N LEU A 66 16.39 -24.97 -4.76
CA LEU A 66 16.32 -23.73 -3.97
C LEU A 66 17.52 -22.79 -4.20
N PRO A 67 18.79 -23.24 -4.23
CA PRO A 67 19.95 -22.36 -4.32
C PRO A 67 19.98 -21.50 -5.59
N ILE A 68 19.41 -22.02 -6.68
CA ILE A 68 19.28 -21.31 -7.96
C ILE A 68 18.31 -20.13 -7.82
N CYS A 69 17.29 -20.30 -6.98
CA CYS A 69 16.25 -19.32 -6.68
C CYS A 69 16.63 -18.33 -5.55
N LEU A 70 17.83 -18.40 -4.99
CA LEU A 70 18.30 -17.47 -3.96
C LEU A 70 19.19 -16.38 -4.57
N ASP A 71 19.15 -15.16 -4.02
CA ASP A 71 20.15 -14.14 -4.34
C ASP A 71 21.52 -14.48 -3.73
N PRO A 72 22.63 -13.89 -4.23
CA PRO A 72 23.98 -14.20 -3.76
C PRO A 72 24.14 -14.10 -2.24
N ALA A 73 23.59 -13.07 -1.61
CA ALA A 73 23.68 -12.87 -0.16
C ALA A 73 22.98 -14.00 0.63
N VAL A 74 21.82 -14.45 0.16
CA VAL A 74 21.07 -15.53 0.82
C VAL A 74 21.70 -16.91 0.55
N ARG A 75 22.31 -17.09 -0.63
CA ARG A 75 23.12 -18.31 -0.90
C ARG A 75 24.29 -18.45 0.07
N ILE A 76 24.98 -17.35 0.40
CA ILE A 76 26.08 -17.38 1.38
C ILE A 76 25.59 -17.91 2.72
N TRP A 77 24.42 -17.43 3.20
CA TRP A 77 23.80 -17.97 4.41
C TRP A 77 23.60 -19.49 4.31
N LEU A 78 23.00 -19.99 3.23
CA LEU A 78 22.75 -21.43 3.05
C LEU A 78 24.04 -22.26 3.09
N THR A 79 25.12 -21.75 2.50
CA THR A 79 26.44 -22.41 2.51
C THR A 79 27.19 -22.26 3.82
N SER A 80 26.84 -21.28 4.65
CA SER A 80 27.44 -21.03 5.97
C SER A 80 26.87 -21.92 7.08
N LEU A 81 25.75 -22.60 6.82
CA LEU A 81 25.13 -23.47 7.80
C LEU A 81 26.03 -24.68 8.12
N PRO A 82 25.95 -25.21 9.36
CA PRO A 82 26.73 -26.38 9.74
C PRO A 82 26.48 -27.57 8.81
N LYS A 83 27.52 -28.37 8.59
CA LYS A 83 27.45 -29.58 7.76
C LYS A 83 26.31 -30.48 8.23
N GLU A 84 25.53 -30.99 7.28
CA GLU A 84 24.45 -31.97 7.51
C GLU A 84 23.36 -31.50 8.49
N SER A 85 23.25 -30.19 8.73
CA SER A 85 22.25 -29.61 9.64
C SER A 85 20.82 -29.54 9.09
N ILE A 86 20.62 -29.86 7.81
CA ILE A 86 19.32 -29.85 7.14
C ILE A 86 18.98 -31.27 6.71
N THR A 87 17.96 -31.84 7.35
CA THR A 87 17.56 -33.23 7.13
C THR A 87 16.39 -33.39 6.14
N SER A 88 15.62 -32.33 5.93
CA SER A 88 14.43 -32.34 5.09
C SER A 88 14.15 -30.97 4.46
N LEU A 89 13.27 -30.93 3.45
CA LEU A 89 12.72 -29.67 2.93
C LEU A 89 12.03 -28.85 4.05
N GLY A 90 11.34 -29.52 4.97
CA GLY A 90 10.69 -28.86 6.11
C GLY A 90 11.70 -28.13 6.99
N ASP A 91 12.82 -28.76 7.31
CA ASP A 91 13.91 -28.13 8.06
C ASP A 91 14.54 -26.95 7.33
N LEU A 92 14.75 -27.08 6.03
CA LEU A 92 15.27 -26.01 5.18
C LEU A 92 14.33 -24.80 5.21
N ASN A 93 13.03 -25.03 4.97
CA ASN A 93 12.01 -23.98 4.98
C ASN A 93 11.91 -23.30 6.35
N ARG A 94 11.97 -24.09 7.43
CA ARG A 94 11.97 -23.59 8.80
C ARG A 94 13.18 -22.71 9.09
N LYS A 95 14.40 -23.19 8.80
CA LYS A 95 15.64 -22.41 9.02
C LYS A 95 15.68 -21.14 8.19
N LEU A 96 15.22 -21.19 6.93
CA LEU A 96 15.12 -20.01 6.07
C LEU A 96 14.15 -19.00 6.67
N THR A 97 12.97 -19.46 7.09
CA THR A 97 11.99 -18.60 7.75
C THR A 97 12.55 -18.01 9.03
N GLU A 98 13.12 -18.81 9.94
CA GLU A 98 13.71 -18.33 11.19
C GLU A 98 14.83 -17.30 10.96
N SER A 99 15.65 -17.48 9.92
CA SER A 99 16.78 -16.60 9.62
C SER A 99 16.35 -15.26 9.01
N PHE A 100 15.32 -15.26 8.16
CA PHE A 100 14.93 -14.07 7.39
C PHE A 100 13.58 -13.46 7.78
N GLN A 101 12.80 -14.10 8.65
CA GLN A 101 11.52 -13.54 9.09
C GLN A 101 11.70 -12.26 9.90
N ALA A 102 12.79 -12.15 10.67
CA ALA A 102 13.12 -10.95 11.43
C ALA A 102 13.67 -9.81 10.55
N THR A 103 14.36 -10.15 9.45
CA THR A 103 14.93 -9.19 8.49
C THR A 103 13.99 -8.88 7.33
N CYS A 104 12.85 -9.56 7.25
CA CYS A 104 11.82 -9.30 6.28
C CYS A 104 11.40 -7.83 6.40
N ASN A 105 11.39 -7.12 5.27
CA ASN A 105 10.69 -5.86 5.18
C ASN A 105 9.24 -6.19 5.54
N ARG A 106 8.80 -5.73 6.72
CA ARG A 106 7.39 -5.86 7.07
C ARG A 106 6.61 -5.22 5.90
N PRO A 107 5.57 -5.87 5.35
CA PRO A 107 4.67 -5.17 4.45
C PRO A 107 4.29 -3.89 5.19
N GLY A 108 4.44 -2.75 4.50
CA GLY A 108 4.49 -1.46 5.18
C GLY A 108 3.34 -1.32 6.15
N ASN A 109 3.61 -0.77 7.32
CA ASN A 109 2.59 -0.65 8.36
C ASN A 109 1.91 0.71 8.23
N HIS A 110 0.87 0.95 9.03
CA HIS A 110 0.15 2.21 9.02
C HIS A 110 1.07 3.43 9.26
N PHE A 111 2.19 3.28 9.98
CA PHE A 111 3.17 4.38 10.14
C PHE A 111 3.78 4.81 8.80
N ASP A 112 3.93 3.92 7.81
CA ASP A 112 4.38 4.30 6.47
C ASP A 112 3.37 5.20 5.74
N LEU A 113 2.06 5.01 6.01
CA LEU A 113 1.00 5.89 5.50
C LEU A 113 1.05 7.26 6.20
N THR A 114 1.25 7.30 7.52
CA THR A 114 1.32 8.57 8.28
C THR A 114 2.49 9.48 7.87
N ARG A 115 3.53 8.92 7.23
CA ARG A 115 4.68 9.68 6.71
C ARG A 115 4.37 10.40 5.41
N ILE A 116 3.32 9.99 4.70
CA ILE A 116 2.83 10.68 3.50
C ILE A 116 1.87 11.75 3.98
N LYS A 117 2.33 13.00 4.04
CA LYS A 117 1.50 14.16 4.37
C LYS A 117 1.35 15.06 3.15
N GLN A 118 0.20 15.71 3.03
CA GLN A 118 0.00 16.71 1.98
C GLN A 118 0.91 17.94 2.23
N LYS A 119 1.89 18.15 1.35
CA LYS A 119 2.79 19.32 1.39
C LYS A 119 2.08 20.58 0.89
N THR A 120 2.57 21.76 1.28
CA THR A 120 2.02 23.09 0.90
C THR A 120 2.05 23.36 -0.60
N ASP A 121 3.03 22.78 -1.29
CA ASP A 121 3.36 23.01 -2.70
C ASP A 121 2.67 22.04 -3.66
N LYS A 122 1.95 21.03 -3.14
CA LYS A 122 1.36 19.97 -3.97
C LYS A 122 -0.18 19.99 -3.94
N PRO A 123 -0.85 19.85 -5.10
CA PRO A 123 -2.29 19.74 -5.16
C PRO A 123 -2.76 18.44 -4.48
N LEU A 124 -3.97 18.47 -3.91
CA LEU A 124 -4.59 17.35 -3.20
C LEU A 124 -4.60 16.06 -4.05
N ARG A 125 -4.82 16.20 -5.36
CA ARG A 125 -4.83 15.08 -6.32
C ARG A 125 -3.51 14.32 -6.39
N ASP A 126 -2.38 15.02 -6.31
CA ASP A 126 -1.06 14.38 -6.37
C ASP A 126 -0.71 13.70 -5.05
N TYR A 127 -1.20 14.24 -3.93
CA TYR A 127 -1.12 13.57 -2.63
C TYR A 127 -1.92 12.26 -2.64
N ILE A 128 -3.18 12.28 -3.10
CA ILE A 128 -4.03 11.08 -3.16
C ILE A 128 -3.37 9.98 -3.98
N LYS A 129 -2.82 10.31 -5.16
CA LYS A 129 -2.09 9.33 -5.99
C LYS A 129 -0.94 8.67 -5.23
N GLN A 130 -0.13 9.46 -4.51
CA GLN A 130 0.98 8.95 -3.71
C GLN A 130 0.49 8.08 -2.54
N PHE A 131 -0.58 8.52 -1.86
CA PHE A 131 -1.17 7.78 -0.73
C PHE A 131 -1.77 6.44 -1.19
N CYS A 132 -2.53 6.43 -2.29
CA CYS A 132 -3.11 5.21 -2.86
C CYS A 132 -2.02 4.23 -3.32
N ALA A 133 -0.96 4.73 -3.99
CA ALA A 133 0.17 3.88 -4.38
C ALA A 133 0.82 3.22 -3.16
N LYS A 134 1.01 3.98 -2.08
CA LYS A 134 1.56 3.43 -0.83
C LYS A 134 0.60 2.45 -0.16
N LYS A 135 -0.70 2.72 -0.17
CA LYS A 135 -1.72 1.80 0.36
C LYS A 135 -1.71 0.45 -0.36
N THR A 136 -1.45 0.42 -1.67
CA THR A 136 -1.27 -0.83 -2.42
C THR A 136 -0.05 -1.63 -1.94
N GLU A 137 0.99 -0.97 -1.42
CA GLU A 137 2.16 -1.62 -0.81
C GLU A 137 1.91 -2.07 0.65
N THR A 138 0.77 -1.68 1.26
CA THR A 138 0.44 -1.97 2.67
C THR A 138 -0.90 -2.71 2.82
N PRO A 139 -1.07 -3.93 2.26
CA PRO A 139 -2.37 -4.61 2.16
C PRO A 139 -2.98 -5.06 3.50
N ASN A 140 -2.19 -5.10 4.58
CA ASN A 140 -2.61 -5.65 5.88
C ASN A 140 -3.07 -4.58 6.89
N VAL A 141 -3.31 -3.33 6.45
CA VAL A 141 -3.79 -2.26 7.33
C VAL A 141 -5.33 -2.22 7.31
N PRO A 142 -6.02 -2.28 8.46
CA PRO A 142 -7.48 -2.18 8.51
C PRO A 142 -7.98 -0.85 7.92
N ASP A 143 -9.10 -0.88 7.20
CA ASP A 143 -9.68 0.31 6.54
C ASP A 143 -9.86 1.50 7.49
N GLN A 144 -10.28 1.25 8.72
CA GLN A 144 -10.47 2.30 9.73
C GLN A 144 -9.15 3.00 10.11
N GLN A 145 -8.04 2.25 10.13
CA GLN A 145 -6.72 2.84 10.36
C GLN A 145 -6.26 3.63 9.13
N ILE A 146 -6.50 3.12 7.92
CA ILE A 146 -6.20 3.83 6.67
C ILE A 146 -6.95 5.17 6.62
N ILE A 147 -8.23 5.17 6.97
CA ILE A 147 -9.07 6.38 6.99
C ILE A 147 -8.56 7.37 8.04
N ALA A 148 -8.22 6.91 9.25
CA ALA A 148 -7.67 7.77 10.29
C ALA A 148 -6.34 8.40 9.88
N ASP A 149 -5.42 7.60 9.32
CA ASP A 149 -4.12 8.09 8.82
C ASP A 149 -4.31 9.08 7.67
N PHE A 150 -5.25 8.79 6.77
CA PHE A 150 -5.61 9.66 5.67
C PHE A 150 -6.11 11.00 6.19
N GLN A 151 -7.12 11.01 7.08
CA GLN A 151 -7.68 12.22 7.70
C GLN A 151 -6.62 13.05 8.43
N GLY A 152 -5.67 12.40 9.13
CA GLY A 152 -4.56 13.07 9.82
C GLY A 152 -3.48 13.66 8.89
N ALA A 153 -3.51 13.32 7.60
CA ALA A 153 -2.50 13.71 6.62
C ALA A 153 -2.99 14.72 5.56
N ILE A 154 -4.31 14.93 5.44
CA ILE A 154 -4.92 15.95 4.56
C ILE A 154 -5.03 17.30 5.29
N ARG A 155 -5.03 18.39 4.52
CA ARG A 155 -5.16 19.76 5.05
C ARG A 155 -6.57 20.34 5.01
N SER A 156 -7.46 19.75 4.21
CA SER A 156 -8.79 20.32 4.00
C SER A 156 -9.72 19.90 5.14
N ASP A 157 -9.99 20.82 6.06
CA ASP A 157 -10.90 20.59 7.19
C ASP A 157 -12.31 20.20 6.73
N ASP A 158 -12.81 20.78 5.64
CA ASP A 158 -14.12 20.44 5.07
C ASP A 158 -14.17 18.98 4.61
N LEU A 159 -13.13 18.52 3.90
CA LEU A 159 -13.02 17.13 3.49
C LEU A 159 -12.84 16.18 4.69
N VAL A 160 -12.03 16.56 5.68
CA VAL A 160 -11.82 15.77 6.90
C VAL A 160 -13.14 15.59 7.66
N ARG A 161 -13.94 16.66 7.77
CA ARG A 161 -15.27 16.62 8.40
C ARG A 161 -16.26 15.76 7.61
N GLU A 162 -16.27 15.87 6.29
CA GLU A 162 -17.15 15.07 5.44
C GLU A 162 -16.83 13.58 5.54
N ILE A 163 -15.55 13.20 5.43
CA ILE A 163 -15.11 11.82 5.61
C ILE A 163 -15.43 11.33 7.02
N GLY A 164 -15.19 12.16 8.05
CA GLY A 164 -15.42 11.79 9.45
C GLY A 164 -16.89 11.49 9.74
N ARG A 165 -17.79 12.35 9.26
CA ARG A 165 -19.24 12.17 9.39
C ARG A 165 -19.70 10.88 8.70
N ARG A 166 -19.29 10.68 7.44
CA ARG A 166 -19.68 9.51 6.65
C ARG A 166 -19.10 8.21 7.21
N ASN A 167 -17.87 8.24 7.71
CA ASN A 167 -17.23 7.09 8.36
C ASN A 167 -17.88 6.73 9.69
N HIS A 168 -18.29 7.72 10.48
CA HIS A 168 -19.05 7.48 11.71
C HIS A 168 -20.39 6.79 11.42
N ASP A 169 -21.11 7.25 10.39
CA ASP A 169 -22.46 6.76 10.09
C ASP A 169 -22.46 5.40 9.37
N LEU A 170 -21.51 5.16 8.46
CA LEU A 170 -21.55 4.02 7.53
C LEU A 170 -20.43 2.99 7.74
N LYS A 171 -19.41 3.30 8.56
CA LYS A 171 -18.13 2.55 8.60
C LYS A 171 -17.56 2.31 7.20
N LEU A 172 -16.96 3.35 6.64
CA LEU A 172 -16.43 3.31 5.29
C LEU A 172 -15.28 2.31 5.17
N THR A 173 -15.15 1.76 3.97
CA THR A 173 -13.93 1.14 3.45
C THR A 173 -12.93 2.21 3.00
N ALA A 174 -11.65 1.85 2.86
CA ALA A 174 -10.66 2.78 2.31
C ALA A 174 -11.01 3.24 0.89
N GLN A 175 -11.66 2.37 0.10
CA GLN A 175 -12.06 2.68 -1.27
C GLN A 175 -13.14 3.78 -1.31
N GLU A 176 -14.19 3.65 -0.50
CA GLU A 176 -15.28 4.64 -0.43
C GLU A 176 -14.76 6.00 0.08
N CYS A 177 -13.78 5.99 0.98
CA CYS A 177 -13.09 7.22 1.43
C CYS A 177 -12.39 7.94 0.26
N PHE A 178 -11.71 7.20 -0.62
CA PHE A 178 -11.06 7.79 -1.80
C PHE A 178 -12.06 8.28 -2.84
N GLU A 179 -13.20 7.60 -3.00
CA GLU A 179 -14.28 8.05 -3.90
C GLU A 179 -14.93 9.36 -3.43
N ILE A 180 -15.19 9.50 -2.13
CA ILE A 180 -15.68 10.77 -1.54
C ILE A 180 -14.67 11.89 -1.83
N THR A 181 -13.38 11.58 -1.70
CA THR A 181 -12.32 12.55 -1.95
C THR A 181 -12.23 12.95 -3.42
N ASP A 182 -12.35 12.01 -4.36
CA ASP A 182 -12.27 12.30 -5.79
C ASP A 182 -13.45 13.16 -6.26
N LYS A 183 -14.65 12.92 -5.73
CA LYS A 183 -15.83 13.78 -5.94
C LYS A 183 -15.62 15.19 -5.39
N PHE A 184 -15.04 15.30 -4.19
CA PHE A 184 -14.69 16.59 -3.58
C PHE A 184 -13.69 17.37 -4.43
N VAL A 185 -12.65 16.70 -4.95
CA VAL A 185 -11.64 17.32 -5.83
C VAL A 185 -12.23 17.72 -7.18
N SER A 186 -13.19 16.96 -7.70
CA SER A 186 -13.85 17.21 -8.99
C SER A 186 -14.90 18.32 -8.92
N GLY A 187 -15.21 18.85 -7.73
CA GLY A 187 -16.25 19.86 -7.54
C GLY A 187 -17.68 19.30 -7.59
N GLU A 188 -17.83 17.98 -7.67
CA GLU A 188 -19.10 17.26 -7.52
C GLU A 188 -19.46 17.17 -6.04
N SER A 189 -19.81 18.30 -5.45
CA SER A 189 -20.21 18.37 -4.05
C SER A 189 -21.67 17.94 -3.89
N VAL A 190 -21.92 16.88 -3.11
CA VAL A 190 -23.26 16.47 -2.64
C VAL A 190 -23.93 17.59 -1.80
N LEU A 191 -23.20 18.62 -1.39
CA LEU A 191 -23.77 19.76 -0.64
C LEU A 191 -24.66 20.65 -1.51
N ASP A 192 -24.50 20.65 -2.84
CA ASP A 192 -25.37 21.43 -3.71
C ASP A 192 -26.71 20.73 -4.00
N ASP A 193 -26.77 19.40 -3.93
CA ASP A 193 -28.01 18.63 -4.13
C ASP A 193 -29.00 18.72 -2.95
N ILE A 194 -28.52 18.96 -1.72
CA ILE A 194 -29.39 19.13 -0.55
C ILE A 194 -29.82 20.59 -0.36
N ARG A 195 -28.99 21.56 -0.76
CA ARG A 195 -29.30 23.00 -0.60
C ARG A 195 -30.11 23.58 -1.77
N GLY A 196 -30.07 22.96 -2.95
CA GLY A 196 -30.74 23.42 -4.17
C GLY A 196 -32.27 23.24 -4.21
N LYS A 197 -32.87 22.44 -3.33
CA LYS A 197 -34.34 22.20 -3.31
C LYS A 197 -35.14 23.10 -2.35
N GLY A 198 -34.48 24.04 -1.66
CA GLY A 198 -35.12 24.86 -0.61
C GLY A 198 -35.43 26.31 -0.96
N LYS A 199 -35.09 26.81 -2.15
CA LYS A 199 -35.32 28.22 -2.51
C LYS A 199 -35.82 28.38 -3.94
N GLU A 200 -37.08 28.03 -4.17
CA GLU A 200 -37.87 28.68 -5.22
C GLU A 200 -39.09 29.40 -4.65
N LYS A 201 -39.01 30.73 -4.76
CA LYS A 201 -40.07 31.72 -4.96
C LYS A 201 -41.15 31.88 -3.88
N ARG A 202 -41.04 33.01 -3.16
CA ARG A 202 -42.03 34.10 -3.24
C ARG A 202 -41.48 35.39 -2.62
N SER A 203 -41.10 36.32 -3.47
CA SER A 203 -41.14 37.75 -3.12
C SER A 203 -41.38 38.52 -4.43
N ASP A 204 -42.65 38.64 -4.80
CA ASP A 204 -43.07 39.69 -5.73
C ASP A 204 -42.97 41.03 -5.00
N LYS A 205 -42.15 41.92 -5.57
CA LYS A 205 -42.04 43.34 -5.22
C LYS A 205 -43.25 44.08 -5.83
N PRO A 206 -43.60 45.30 -5.37
CA PRO A 206 -43.01 46.43 -6.07
C PRO A 206 -42.66 47.66 -5.21
N GLU A 207 -41.74 48.42 -5.78
CA GLU A 207 -41.20 49.75 -5.44
C GLU A 207 -42.24 50.85 -5.19
N SER A 208 -41.93 51.81 -4.30
CA SER A 208 -41.56 53.16 -4.79
C SER A 208 -41.12 54.10 -3.66
N SER A 209 -40.03 54.77 -3.96
CA SER A 209 -39.34 55.85 -3.28
C SER A 209 -40.17 57.15 -3.21
N LYS A 210 -40.26 57.75 -2.02
CA LYS A 210 -40.60 59.17 -1.83
C LYS A 210 -39.31 59.97 -1.63
N LYS A 211 -39.05 60.94 -2.52
CA LYS A 211 -38.56 62.29 -2.15
C LYS A 211 -38.58 63.26 -3.33
N ASP A 212 -39.53 64.18 -3.21
CA ASP A 212 -39.44 65.64 -3.36
C ASP A 212 -38.74 66.30 -4.56
N LYS A 213 -39.55 67.12 -5.26
CA LYS A 213 -39.15 68.20 -6.17
C LYS A 213 -39.33 69.56 -5.48
N LYS A 214 -38.44 70.52 -5.83
CA LYS A 214 -38.38 71.99 -5.57
C LYS A 214 -37.42 72.39 -4.43
N ARG A 215 -36.50 73.35 -4.55
CA ARG A 215 -36.28 74.52 -5.44
C ARG A 215 -34.76 74.90 -5.42
N LYS A 216 -34.28 75.65 -6.42
CA LYS A 216 -32.90 76.18 -6.57
C LYS A 216 -32.64 77.47 -5.73
N PRO A 217 -31.51 78.21 -5.91
CA PRO A 217 -30.28 78.20 -5.12
C PRO A 217 -30.05 79.61 -4.46
N ASP A 218 -28.78 79.99 -4.23
CA ASP A 218 -28.25 81.29 -3.75
C ASP A 218 -28.04 81.33 -2.23
N ASN A 219 -27.04 81.98 -1.65
CA ASN A 219 -25.72 82.50 -1.98
C ASN A 219 -25.17 82.98 -0.61
N VAL A 220 -23.88 83.31 -0.56
CA VAL A 220 -23.19 84.17 0.41
C VAL A 220 -22.91 83.64 1.82
N ASP A 221 -21.63 83.31 1.98
CA ASP A 221 -20.74 83.59 3.11
C ASP A 221 -21.07 84.90 3.85
N LEU A 222 -21.05 84.88 5.19
CA LEU A 222 -20.73 86.02 6.08
C LEU A 222 -20.72 85.56 7.56
N GLN A 223 -19.51 85.35 8.06
CA GLN A 223 -18.92 85.89 9.30
C GLN A 223 -19.73 86.10 10.61
N LEU A 224 -19.03 85.72 11.70
CA LEU A 224 -18.95 86.32 13.04
C LEU A 224 -20.22 86.35 13.92
N LEU A 225 -20.20 85.56 15.00
CA LEU A 225 -19.71 85.97 16.34
C LEU A 225 -19.62 84.76 17.27
#